data_AF-A0A396H6L4-F1
#
_entry.id   AF-A0A396H6L4-F1
#
_cell.length_a   1.000
_cell.length_b   1.000
_cell.length_c   1.000
_cell.angle_alpha   90.00
_cell.angle_beta   90.00
_cell.angle_gamma   90.00
#
_symmetry.space_group_name_H-M   'P 1'
#
loop_
_entity.id
_entity.type
_entity.pdbx_description
1 polymer ?
#
loop_
_entity_poly.entity_id
_entity_poly.type
_entity_poly.pdbx_seq_one_letter_code
_entity_poly.pdbx_strand_id
1 'polypeptide(L)'
;MCSMSRHIKDKRMAMFEELPEECIAIILSRTTPVDAGRLSLVCKTFHSAANFDDVWNRFLLFSVPQFMASIISHNLLLTKKAIYLALSDRGSPIIINHGKIGFYLDRKSGKKCCILAAKSLSIDRYRRFIVTTIHDSRFPEVAELRDVFSLEIRGRIDTLALSRNTQYVAYLVFKLIDAQGLENHPVELSVGVKGGLNITNVGCLDPYVRGMRFNNIKGLRRASVRNDGWLEIHMGEFFTSDLKDEEIQMSVIEKHGAYLKRGFFVEGIEVRTKKTI
;
A
#
# COMPACT_ATOMS: atom_id res chain seq x y z
N MET A 1 -49.91 -2.60 -6.80
CA MET A 1 -48.69 -1.81 -6.44
C MET A 1 -47.40 -2.19 -7.20
N CYS A 2 -47.42 -3.11 -8.19
CA CYS A 2 -46.20 -3.58 -8.87
C CYS A 2 -45.86 -2.88 -10.21
N SER A 3 -46.70 -1.95 -10.68
CA SER A 3 -46.52 -1.24 -11.96
C SER A 3 -45.73 0.08 -11.82
N MET A 4 -45.95 0.83 -10.74
CA MET A 4 -45.30 2.13 -10.50
C MET A 4 -43.77 2.01 -10.30
N SER A 5 -43.30 0.91 -9.72
CA SER A 5 -41.87 0.69 -9.45
C SER A 5 -41.05 0.38 -10.72
N ARG A 6 -41.67 -0.25 -11.74
CA ARG A 6 -41.04 -0.48 -13.05
C ARG A 6 -40.97 0.81 -13.87
N HIS A 7 -42.03 1.61 -13.88
CA HIS A 7 -42.06 2.87 -14.61
C HIS A 7 -41.08 3.93 -14.08
N ILE A 8 -40.83 3.95 -12.76
CA ILE A 8 -39.83 4.85 -12.16
C ILE A 8 -38.39 4.39 -12.48
N LYS A 9 -38.14 3.08 -12.61
CA LYS A 9 -36.84 2.55 -13.06
C LYS A 9 -36.56 2.87 -14.53
N ASP A 10 -37.56 2.70 -15.41
CA ASP A 10 -37.43 3.01 -16.84
C ASP A 10 -37.23 4.51 -17.12
N LYS A 11 -37.97 5.39 -16.43
CA LYS A 11 -37.80 6.85 -16.60
C LYS A 11 -36.44 7.36 -16.13
N ARG A 12 -35.85 6.75 -15.10
CA ARG A 12 -34.54 7.17 -14.56
C ARG A 12 -33.38 6.79 -15.48
N MET A 13 -33.47 5.66 -16.18
CA MET A 13 -32.47 5.26 -17.18
C MET A 13 -32.56 6.15 -18.43
N ALA A 14 -33.77 6.47 -18.89
CA ALA A 14 -33.99 7.36 -20.03
C ALA A 14 -33.36 8.76 -19.83
N MET A 15 -33.38 9.30 -18.61
CA MET A 15 -32.83 10.64 -18.31
C MET A 15 -31.31 10.76 -18.53
N PHE A 16 -30.55 9.68 -18.37
CA PHE A 16 -29.09 9.69 -18.60
C PHE A 16 -28.71 9.32 -20.03
N GLU A 17 -29.57 8.61 -20.76
CA GLU A 17 -29.36 8.32 -22.19
C GLU A 17 -29.57 9.55 -23.08
N GLU A 18 -30.24 10.59 -22.56
CA GLU A 18 -30.43 11.89 -23.24
C GLU A 18 -29.22 12.84 -23.07
N LEU A 19 -28.28 12.55 -22.16
CA LEU A 19 -27.11 13.40 -21.94
C LEU A 19 -25.98 13.06 -22.93
N PRO A 20 -25.27 14.07 -23.48
CA PRO A 20 -24.05 13.83 -24.25
C PRO A 20 -23.00 13.07 -23.43
N GLU A 21 -22.23 12.21 -24.10
CA GLU A 21 -21.18 11.41 -23.46
C GLU A 21 -20.17 12.28 -22.68
N GLU A 22 -19.88 13.48 -23.19
CA GLU A 22 -19.00 14.47 -22.56
C GLU A 22 -19.55 14.96 -21.20
N CYS A 23 -20.86 15.21 -21.09
CA CYS A 23 -21.49 15.58 -19.83
C CYS A 23 -21.42 14.44 -18.82
N ILE A 24 -21.64 13.21 -19.29
CA ILE A 24 -21.51 12.00 -18.46
C ILE A 24 -20.04 11.83 -18.02
N ALA A 25 -19.07 12.07 -18.91
CA ALA A 25 -17.65 12.00 -18.59
C ALA A 25 -17.28 13.00 -17.48
N ILE A 26 -17.80 14.23 -17.54
CA ILE A 26 -17.61 15.22 -16.46
C ILE A 26 -18.16 14.69 -15.13
N ILE A 27 -19.34 14.10 -15.12
CA ILE A 27 -19.93 13.49 -13.91
C ILE A 27 -19.02 12.35 -13.41
N LEU A 28 -18.64 11.42 -14.28
CA LEU A 28 -17.78 10.28 -13.95
C LEU A 28 -16.42 10.73 -13.39
N SER A 29 -15.83 11.80 -13.91
CA SER A 29 -14.56 12.36 -13.42
C SER A 29 -14.61 12.86 -11.97
N ARG A 30 -15.81 13.09 -11.43
CA ARG A 30 -16.06 13.52 -10.04
C ARG A 30 -16.42 12.37 -9.10
N THR A 31 -16.49 11.15 -9.62
CA THR A 31 -16.72 9.92 -8.84
C THR A 31 -15.39 9.25 -8.46
N THR A 32 -15.42 8.01 -7.94
CA THR A 32 -14.21 7.20 -7.77
C THR A 32 -13.89 6.40 -9.04
N PRO A 33 -12.62 5.99 -9.26
CA PRO A 33 -12.25 5.10 -10.36
C PRO A 33 -13.08 3.81 -10.42
N VAL A 34 -13.44 3.26 -9.26
CA VAL A 34 -14.31 2.06 -9.18
C VAL A 34 -15.73 2.36 -9.59
N ASP A 35 -16.28 3.52 -9.19
CA ASP A 35 -17.64 3.89 -9.59
C ASP A 35 -17.70 4.16 -11.08
N ALA A 36 -16.70 4.83 -11.65
CA ALA A 36 -16.59 5.00 -13.11
C ALA A 36 -16.56 3.64 -13.84
N GLY A 37 -15.79 2.67 -13.33
CA GLY A 37 -15.75 1.31 -13.88
C GLY A 37 -17.03 0.50 -13.67
N ARG A 38 -17.78 0.75 -12.59
CA ARG A 38 -19.08 0.09 -12.36
C ARG A 38 -20.16 0.69 -13.26
N LEU A 39 -20.21 2.01 -13.36
CA LEU A 39 -21.14 2.72 -14.22
C LEU A 39 -20.91 2.39 -15.70
N SER A 40 -19.67 2.15 -16.11
CA SER A 40 -19.36 1.71 -17.49
C SER A 40 -20.00 0.38 -17.88
N LEU A 41 -20.46 -0.42 -16.92
CA LEU A 41 -21.15 -1.70 -17.16
C LEU A 41 -22.67 -1.56 -17.24
N VAL A 42 -23.22 -0.37 -16.94
CA VAL A 42 -24.68 -0.16 -16.87
C VAL A 42 -25.29 0.01 -18.24
N CYS A 43 -24.68 0.82 -19.13
CA CYS A 43 -25.14 1.00 -20.50
C CYS A 43 -24.00 1.44 -21.44
N LYS A 44 -24.27 1.49 -22.75
CA LYS A 44 -23.29 1.86 -23.78
C LYS A 44 -22.79 3.31 -23.64
N THR A 45 -23.67 4.24 -23.28
CA THR A 45 -23.31 5.66 -23.13
C THR A 45 -22.35 5.85 -21.96
N PHE A 46 -22.63 5.23 -20.80
CA PHE A 46 -21.68 5.21 -19.69
C PHE A 46 -20.39 4.48 -20.03
N HIS A 47 -20.46 3.38 -20.81
CA HIS A 47 -19.27 2.67 -21.27
C HIS A 47 -18.35 3.58 -22.09
N SER A 48 -18.91 4.29 -23.08
CA SER A 48 -18.15 5.21 -23.93
C SER A 48 -17.58 6.36 -23.11
N ALA A 49 -18.42 7.06 -22.35
CA ALA A 49 -18.01 8.19 -21.50
C ALA A 49 -16.93 7.81 -20.47
N ALA A 50 -17.00 6.61 -19.87
CA ALA A 50 -16.01 6.13 -18.91
C ALA A 50 -14.64 5.80 -19.54
N ASN A 51 -14.54 5.76 -20.88
CA ASN A 51 -13.27 5.56 -21.58
C ASN A 51 -12.63 6.88 -22.04
N PHE A 52 -13.24 8.03 -21.77
CA PHE A 52 -12.67 9.34 -22.09
C PHE A 52 -11.44 9.62 -21.22
N ASP A 53 -10.37 10.11 -21.83
CA ASP A 53 -9.12 10.38 -21.13
C ASP A 53 -9.28 11.47 -20.06
N ASP A 54 -10.20 12.42 -20.23
CA ASP A 54 -10.47 13.46 -19.22
C ASP A 54 -10.96 12.91 -17.88
N VAL A 55 -11.71 11.80 -17.91
CA VAL A 55 -12.15 11.09 -16.70
C VAL A 55 -10.93 10.62 -15.92
N TRP A 56 -10.03 9.91 -16.59
CA TRP A 56 -8.87 9.29 -15.97
C TRP A 56 -7.74 10.29 -15.69
N ASN A 57 -7.64 11.37 -16.47
CA ASN A 57 -6.80 12.51 -16.17
C ASN A 57 -7.15 13.09 -14.81
N ARG A 58 -8.44 13.22 -14.46
CA ARG A 58 -8.83 13.72 -13.15
C ARG A 58 -8.37 12.81 -12.01
N PHE A 59 -8.44 11.49 -12.20
CA PHE A 59 -7.94 10.51 -11.23
C PHE A 59 -6.42 10.52 -11.12
N LEU A 60 -5.71 10.74 -12.24
CA LEU A 60 -4.26 10.85 -12.30
C LEU A 60 -3.72 12.21 -11.80
N LEU A 61 -4.48 13.30 -11.92
CA LEU A 61 -4.06 14.64 -11.46
C LEU A 61 -3.95 14.73 -9.93
N PHE A 62 -4.58 13.83 -9.18
CA PHE A 62 -4.31 13.64 -7.75
C PHE A 62 -2.93 13.01 -7.46
N SER A 63 -2.24 12.51 -8.50
CA SER A 63 -0.91 11.91 -8.46
C SER A 63 0.11 12.72 -9.28
N VAL A 64 0.80 13.65 -8.60
CA VAL A 64 2.10 14.34 -8.85
C VAL A 64 2.69 14.35 -10.29
N PRO A 65 3.25 15.49 -10.76
CA PRO A 65 4.06 15.58 -11.99
C PRO A 65 5.23 14.57 -12.11
N GLN A 66 5.77 14.07 -10.99
CA GLN A 66 6.85 13.09 -10.95
C GLN A 66 6.45 11.73 -11.56
N PHE A 67 5.17 11.36 -11.50
CA PHE A 67 4.65 10.16 -12.16
C PHE A 67 4.72 10.29 -13.67
N MET A 68 4.38 11.47 -14.20
CA MET A 68 4.38 11.73 -15.64
C MET A 68 5.77 11.56 -16.24
N ALA A 69 6.84 12.04 -15.58
CA ALA A 69 8.21 11.87 -16.08
C ALA A 69 8.61 10.38 -16.21
N SER A 70 8.26 9.56 -15.22
CA SER A 70 8.54 8.11 -15.26
C SER A 70 7.68 7.39 -16.31
N ILE A 71 6.39 7.74 -16.44
CA ILE A 71 5.50 7.17 -17.46
C ILE A 71 5.95 7.55 -18.88
N ILE A 72 6.38 8.80 -19.09
CA ILE A 72 6.93 9.30 -20.35
C ILE A 72 8.23 8.56 -20.70
N SER A 73 9.10 8.30 -19.71
CA SER A 73 10.33 7.54 -19.93
C SER A 73 10.10 6.10 -20.42
N HIS A 74 8.90 5.55 -20.19
CA HIS A 74 8.50 4.22 -20.67
C HIS A 74 7.77 4.25 -22.03
N ASN A 75 7.69 5.39 -22.73
CA ASN A 75 7.13 5.53 -24.09
C ASN A 75 5.75 4.88 -24.30
N LEU A 76 4.87 5.00 -23.31
CA LEU A 76 3.57 4.36 -23.33
C LEU A 76 2.59 5.21 -24.17
N LEU A 77 2.30 4.80 -25.42
CA LEU A 77 1.12 5.24 -26.20
C LEU A 77 -0.20 4.69 -25.60
N LEU A 78 -0.31 4.71 -24.28
CA LEU A 78 -1.42 4.14 -23.53
C LEU A 78 -2.45 5.22 -23.23
N THR A 79 -3.73 4.82 -23.25
CA THR A 79 -4.82 5.66 -22.74
C THR A 79 -4.60 5.97 -21.26
N LYS A 80 -5.18 7.06 -20.76
CA LYS A 80 -5.05 7.45 -19.34
C LYS A 80 -5.62 6.40 -18.40
N LYS A 81 -6.64 5.67 -18.85
CA LYS A 81 -7.18 4.49 -18.16
C LYS A 81 -6.14 3.38 -18.02
N ALA A 82 -5.45 3.03 -19.11
CA ALA A 82 -4.42 1.99 -19.09
C ALA A 82 -3.23 2.39 -18.21
N ILE A 83 -2.82 3.66 -18.24
CA ILE A 83 -1.81 4.22 -17.33
C ILE A 83 -2.26 4.07 -15.88
N TYR A 84 -3.49 4.47 -15.55
CA TYR A 84 -4.02 4.35 -14.19
C TYR A 84 -4.01 2.88 -13.70
N LEU A 85 -4.39 1.93 -14.56
CA LEU A 85 -4.38 0.51 -14.23
C LEU A 85 -2.97 -0.01 -13.99
N ALA A 86 -1.99 0.38 -14.81
CA ALA A 86 -0.59 0.03 -14.62
C ALA A 86 -0.03 0.61 -13.31
N LEU A 87 -0.33 1.87 -13.01
CA LEU A 87 0.04 2.50 -11.74
C LEU A 87 -0.64 1.88 -10.52
N SER A 88 -1.80 1.24 -10.72
CA SER A 88 -2.54 0.58 -9.65
C SER A 88 -2.08 -0.85 -9.40
N ASP A 89 -1.12 -1.35 -10.18
CA ASP A 89 -0.53 -2.66 -9.96
C ASP A 89 0.45 -2.62 -8.77
N ARG A 90 -0.01 -3.14 -7.63
CA ARG A 90 0.78 -3.27 -6.41
C ARG A 90 2.02 -4.16 -6.59
N GLY A 91 2.00 -5.09 -7.54
CA GLY A 91 3.11 -5.99 -7.84
C GLY A 91 4.23 -5.34 -8.63
N SER A 92 3.96 -4.23 -9.33
CA SER A 92 4.92 -3.51 -10.15
C SER A 92 4.94 -2.01 -9.80
N PRO A 93 5.34 -1.64 -8.57
CA PRO A 93 5.41 -0.23 -8.18
C PRO A 93 6.47 0.52 -8.98
N ILE A 94 6.23 1.80 -9.24
CA ILE A 94 7.23 2.69 -9.83
C ILE A 94 8.32 2.98 -8.80
N ILE A 95 9.53 2.53 -9.11
CA ILE A 95 10.69 2.69 -8.23
C ILE A 95 11.35 4.05 -8.46
N ILE A 96 11.43 4.86 -7.42
CA ILE A 96 12.05 6.19 -7.45
C ILE A 96 13.11 6.36 -6.34
N ASN A 97 13.73 7.54 -6.27
CA ASN A 97 14.72 7.91 -5.25
C ASN A 97 15.88 6.90 -5.17
N HIS A 98 16.42 6.49 -6.33
CA HIS A 98 17.51 5.51 -6.44
C HIS A 98 17.20 4.16 -5.78
N GLY A 99 15.99 3.64 -5.99
CA GLY A 99 15.60 2.33 -5.44
C GLY A 99 15.09 2.37 -4.00
N LYS A 100 14.87 3.55 -3.42
CA LYS A 100 14.50 3.69 -2.01
C LYS A 100 13.00 3.62 -1.76
N ILE A 101 12.18 3.99 -2.74
CA ILE A 101 10.73 4.02 -2.59
C ILE A 101 10.07 3.49 -3.85
N GLY A 102 9.12 2.57 -3.69
CA GLY A 102 8.22 2.12 -4.74
C GLY A 102 6.84 2.77 -4.55
N PHE A 103 6.29 3.39 -5.58
CA PHE A 103 4.99 4.04 -5.55
C PHE A 103 3.97 3.34 -6.43
N TYR A 104 2.72 3.32 -5.99
CA TYR A 104 1.58 2.84 -6.77
C TYR A 104 0.30 3.53 -6.30
N LEU A 105 -0.79 3.40 -7.05
CA LEU A 105 -2.10 3.95 -6.69
C LEU A 105 -2.97 2.87 -6.05
N ASP A 106 -3.73 3.24 -5.02
CA ASP A 106 -4.83 2.41 -4.59
C ASP A 106 -5.89 2.41 -5.70
N ARG A 107 -6.11 1.23 -6.31
CA ARG A 107 -7.00 1.04 -7.45
C ARG A 107 -8.42 1.56 -7.23
N LYS A 108 -8.88 1.59 -5.97
CA LYS A 108 -10.24 2.01 -5.64
C LYS A 108 -10.39 3.52 -5.53
N SER A 109 -9.47 4.14 -4.79
CA SER A 109 -9.55 5.55 -4.43
C SER A 109 -8.69 6.47 -5.28
N GLY A 110 -7.70 5.93 -6.01
CA GLY A 110 -6.66 6.71 -6.70
C GLY A 110 -5.68 7.39 -5.75
N LYS A 111 -5.71 7.07 -4.45
CA LYS A 111 -4.80 7.63 -3.46
C LYS A 111 -3.43 6.98 -3.56
N LYS A 112 -2.37 7.74 -3.28
CA LYS A 112 -0.99 7.25 -3.34
C LYS A 112 -0.74 6.21 -2.26
N CYS A 113 -0.12 5.11 -2.64
CA CYS A 113 0.47 4.13 -1.73
C CYS A 113 1.95 4.01 -2.05
N CYS A 114 2.72 3.53 -1.08
CA CYS A 114 4.15 3.31 -1.30
C CYS A 114 4.71 2.18 -0.46
N ILE A 115 5.86 1.68 -0.88
CA ILE A 115 6.72 0.82 -0.09
C ILE A 115 8.09 1.47 0.04
N LEU A 116 8.52 1.67 1.29
CA LEU A 116 9.88 2.06 1.63
C LEU A 116 10.76 0.82 1.51
N ALA A 117 11.67 0.80 0.54
CA ALA A 117 12.58 -0.32 0.32
C ALA A 117 13.47 -0.54 1.54
N ALA A 118 13.95 -1.76 1.77
CA ALA A 118 14.91 -2.06 2.83
C ALA A 118 16.13 -1.12 2.82
N LYS A 119 16.60 -0.71 1.63
CA LYS A 119 17.67 0.29 1.43
C LYS A 119 17.40 1.66 2.07
N SER A 120 16.14 2.02 2.27
CA SER A 120 15.70 3.27 2.89
C SER A 120 15.50 3.16 4.41
N LEU A 121 15.51 1.93 4.94
CA LEU A 121 15.28 1.66 6.35
C LEU A 121 16.58 1.73 7.15
N SER A 122 16.48 2.13 8.40
CA SER A 122 17.54 1.93 9.39
C SER A 122 17.33 0.55 10.02
N ILE A 123 18.15 -0.41 9.60
CA ILE A 123 18.10 -1.80 10.06
C ILE A 123 19.39 -2.06 10.84
N ASP A 124 19.24 -2.42 12.13
CA ASP A 124 20.29 -2.77 13.10
C ASP A 124 21.51 -1.82 13.11
N ARG A 125 21.73 -1.13 14.23
CA ARG A 125 22.84 -0.14 14.36
C ARG A 125 24.22 -0.73 14.07
N TYR A 126 24.38 -2.05 14.18
CA TYR A 126 25.65 -2.74 13.99
C TYR A 126 25.89 -3.25 12.56
N ARG A 127 25.05 -2.88 11.59
CA ARG A 127 25.28 -3.13 10.13
C ARG A 127 25.48 -4.60 9.75
N ARG A 128 24.81 -5.55 10.43
CA ARG A 128 24.84 -6.98 10.09
C ARG A 128 23.77 -7.39 9.06
N PHE A 129 23.37 -6.47 8.19
CA PHE A 129 22.52 -6.80 7.06
C PHE A 129 23.35 -6.88 5.79
N ILE A 130 23.05 -7.87 4.96
CA ILE A 130 23.64 -8.04 3.64
C ILE A 130 22.60 -7.63 2.62
N VAL A 131 23.01 -6.82 1.65
CA VAL A 131 22.19 -6.53 0.49
C VAL A 131 22.23 -7.73 -0.43
N THR A 132 21.08 -8.31 -0.72
CA THR A 132 20.94 -9.49 -1.59
C THR A 132 19.78 -9.29 -2.56
N THR A 133 19.60 -10.24 -3.48
CA THR A 133 18.52 -10.26 -4.46
C THR A 133 17.59 -11.44 -4.18
N ILE A 134 16.29 -11.23 -4.40
CA ILE A 134 15.25 -12.27 -4.35
C ILE A 134 14.39 -12.10 -5.60
N HIS A 135 14.18 -13.19 -6.35
CA HIS A 135 13.55 -13.14 -7.68
C HIS A 135 12.12 -12.60 -7.71
N ASP A 136 11.36 -12.77 -6.63
CA ASP A 136 9.98 -12.30 -6.50
C ASP A 136 9.84 -11.05 -5.62
N SER A 137 10.94 -10.31 -5.42
CA SER A 137 10.94 -8.99 -4.79
C SER A 137 10.51 -7.90 -5.78
N ARG A 138 9.77 -6.91 -5.29
CA ARG A 138 9.43 -5.68 -6.05
C ARG A 138 10.60 -4.72 -6.20
N PHE A 139 11.66 -4.94 -5.40
CA PHE A 139 12.90 -4.18 -5.46
C PHE A 139 14.07 -5.07 -5.92
N PRO A 140 15.05 -4.49 -6.64
CA PRO A 140 16.25 -5.23 -7.04
C PRO A 140 17.10 -5.67 -5.84
N GLU A 141 17.01 -4.95 -4.72
CA GLU A 141 17.78 -5.16 -3.51
C GLU A 141 16.85 -5.36 -2.31
N VAL A 142 17.11 -6.40 -1.52
CA VAL A 142 16.46 -6.66 -0.22
C VAL A 142 17.53 -6.78 0.87
N ALA A 143 17.14 -6.57 2.13
CA ALA A 143 18.06 -6.72 3.26
C ALA A 143 17.91 -8.10 3.89
N GLU A 144 18.97 -8.88 3.93
CA GLU A 144 19.06 -10.12 4.68
C GLU A 144 19.73 -9.86 6.03
N LEU A 145 19.07 -10.22 7.13
CA LEU A 145 19.68 -10.20 8.45
C LEU A 145 20.39 -11.54 8.69
N ARG A 146 21.71 -11.47 8.87
CA ARG A 146 22.54 -12.63 9.22
C ARG A 146 23.13 -12.47 10.60
N ASP A 147 22.93 -13.50 11.42
CA ASP A 147 23.59 -13.69 12.69
C ASP A 147 23.49 -12.46 13.62
N VAL A 148 22.25 -11.99 13.83
CA VAL A 148 21.95 -10.85 14.74
C VAL A 148 21.31 -11.32 16.04
N PHE A 149 21.65 -10.65 17.14
CA PHE A 149 21.03 -10.93 18.45
C PHE A 149 19.78 -10.06 18.69
N SER A 150 19.75 -8.84 18.15
CA SER A 150 18.65 -7.89 18.29
C SER A 150 18.09 -7.50 16.92
N LEU A 151 16.77 -7.43 16.81
CA LEU A 151 16.08 -6.90 15.64
C LEU A 151 15.62 -5.46 15.88
N GLU A 152 16.17 -4.49 15.15
CA GLU A 152 15.70 -3.11 15.14
C GLU A 152 15.55 -2.63 13.69
N ILE A 153 14.33 -2.36 13.26
CA ILE A 153 14.01 -1.81 11.93
C ILE A 153 13.27 -0.51 12.14
N ARG A 154 13.70 0.56 11.48
CA ARG A 154 13.05 1.86 11.52
C ARG A 154 12.85 2.41 10.12
N GLY A 155 11.65 2.87 9.83
CA GLY A 155 11.29 3.60 8.62
C GLY A 155 10.81 5.00 8.94
N ARG A 156 10.99 5.92 7.99
CA ARG A 156 10.48 7.29 8.06
C ARG A 156 9.85 7.65 6.72
N ILE A 157 8.72 8.33 6.76
CA ILE A 157 8.08 8.87 5.57
C ILE A 157 7.47 10.23 5.88
N ASP A 158 7.66 11.17 4.97
CA ASP A 158 7.01 12.47 5.02
C ASP A 158 5.59 12.34 4.45
N THR A 159 4.58 12.91 5.14
CA THR A 159 3.20 12.89 4.67
C THR A 159 3.01 13.59 3.32
N LEU A 160 3.93 14.46 2.88
CA LEU A 160 3.96 15.04 1.53
C LEU A 160 4.07 13.99 0.42
N ALA A 161 4.70 12.84 0.70
CA ALA A 161 4.80 11.73 -0.24
C ALA A 161 3.45 11.01 -0.43
N LEU A 162 2.51 11.19 0.49
CA LEU A 162 1.23 10.51 0.54
C LEU A 162 0.10 11.43 0.05
N SER A 163 -1.09 10.86 -0.18
CA SER A 163 -2.29 11.66 -0.36
C SER A 163 -2.76 12.21 1.00
N ARG A 164 -3.14 13.50 1.04
CA ARG A 164 -3.69 14.17 2.22
C ARG A 164 -5.11 13.69 2.56
N ASN A 165 -5.57 14.01 3.77
CA ASN A 165 -6.86 13.64 4.33
C ASN A 165 -7.17 12.15 4.10
N THR A 166 -6.23 11.29 4.47
CA THR A 166 -6.30 9.87 4.17
C THR A 166 -5.80 9.05 5.37
N GLN A 167 -6.57 8.05 5.75
CA GLN A 167 -6.15 7.06 6.74
C GLN A 167 -5.25 6.02 6.07
N TYR A 168 -4.07 5.81 6.62
CA TYR A 168 -3.09 4.83 6.16
C TYR A 168 -2.87 3.74 7.20
N VAL A 169 -2.37 2.61 6.70
CA VAL A 169 -1.94 1.47 7.49
C VAL A 169 -0.54 1.07 7.01
N ALA A 170 0.37 0.87 7.96
CA ALA A 170 1.74 0.44 7.70
C ALA A 170 1.90 -1.06 7.95
N TYR A 171 2.64 -1.72 7.06
CA TYR A 171 2.97 -3.15 7.13
C TYR A 171 4.46 -3.34 6.93
N LEU A 172 5.09 -4.16 7.76
CA LEU A 172 6.41 -4.69 7.42
C LEU A 172 6.22 -5.85 6.44
N VAL A 173 6.95 -5.85 5.33
CA VAL A 173 6.93 -6.91 4.31
C VAL A 173 8.28 -7.62 4.28
N PHE A 174 8.25 -8.94 4.46
CA PHE A 174 9.45 -9.74 4.69
C PHE A 174 9.26 -11.21 4.31
N LYS A 175 10.35 -11.97 4.32
CA LYS A 175 10.39 -13.42 4.12
C LYS A 175 11.22 -14.10 5.21
N LEU A 176 10.86 -15.35 5.47
CA LEU A 176 11.58 -16.28 6.33
C LEU A 176 12.07 -17.42 5.44
N ILE A 177 13.38 -17.51 5.20
CA ILE A 177 14.01 -18.56 4.39
C ILE A 177 15.09 -19.19 5.26
N ASP A 178 14.94 -20.47 5.60
CA ASP A 178 15.79 -21.18 6.58
C ASP A 178 15.96 -20.38 7.89
N ALA A 179 14.88 -19.71 8.31
CA ALA A 179 14.91 -18.77 9.41
C ALA A 179 15.10 -19.48 10.76
N GLN A 180 15.91 -18.89 11.62
CA GLN A 180 16.16 -19.38 12.98
C GLN A 180 16.17 -18.22 13.98
N GLY A 181 15.84 -18.49 15.23
CA GLY A 181 15.89 -17.53 16.33
C GLY A 181 14.76 -16.50 16.37
N LEU A 182 13.84 -16.51 15.40
CA LEU A 182 12.67 -15.62 15.34
C LEU A 182 11.37 -16.27 15.82
N GLU A 183 11.39 -17.59 16.01
CA GLU A 183 10.23 -18.38 16.45
C GLU A 183 9.80 -17.96 17.85
N ASN A 184 8.51 -17.72 18.08
CA ASN A 184 7.94 -17.41 19.39
C ASN A 184 8.49 -16.13 20.08
N HIS A 185 9.12 -15.20 19.35
CA HIS A 185 9.63 -13.95 19.91
C HIS A 185 8.68 -12.78 19.61
N PRO A 186 8.09 -12.12 20.62
CA PRO A 186 7.28 -10.95 20.40
C PRO A 186 8.16 -9.76 19.98
N VAL A 187 7.69 -9.03 18.98
CA VAL A 187 8.28 -7.77 18.54
C VAL A 187 7.32 -6.62 18.84
N GLU A 188 7.89 -5.50 19.24
CA GLU A 188 7.18 -4.24 19.35
C GLU A 188 7.04 -3.62 17.96
N LEU A 189 5.81 -3.28 17.60
CA LEU A 189 5.46 -2.65 16.33
C LEU A 189 4.92 -1.26 16.64
N SER A 190 5.54 -0.21 16.10
CA SER A 190 5.09 1.14 16.34
C SER A 190 4.94 1.98 15.09
N VAL A 191 3.96 2.89 15.14
CA VAL A 191 3.68 3.90 14.14
C VAL A 191 3.27 5.18 14.86
N GLY A 192 3.83 6.32 14.47
CA GLY A 192 3.46 7.60 15.05
C GLY A 192 4.13 8.79 14.38
N VAL A 193 3.69 9.99 14.75
CA VAL A 193 4.26 11.24 14.27
C VAL A 193 5.55 11.53 15.03
N LYS A 194 6.60 11.99 14.34
CA LYS A 194 7.86 12.42 14.97
C LYS A 194 7.61 13.44 16.09
N GLY A 195 8.09 13.13 17.28
CA GLY A 195 7.93 13.98 18.46
C GLY A 195 6.53 13.92 19.11
N GLY A 196 5.63 13.12 18.55
CA GLY A 196 4.30 12.84 19.12
C GLY A 196 4.22 11.49 19.83
N LEU A 197 2.99 11.10 20.17
CA LEU A 197 2.70 9.78 20.73
C LEU A 197 2.80 8.72 19.63
N ASN A 198 3.56 7.66 19.91
CA ASN A 198 3.63 6.47 19.06
C ASN A 198 2.59 5.45 19.54
N ILE A 199 1.79 4.94 18.61
CA ILE A 199 0.93 3.79 18.89
C ILE A 199 1.82 2.56 18.81
N THR A 200 1.87 1.81 19.90
CA THR A 200 2.64 0.57 20.00
C THR A 200 1.70 -0.64 20.08
N ASN A 201 1.99 -1.64 19.26
CA ASN A 201 1.38 -2.96 19.28
C ASN A 201 2.46 -4.02 19.53
N VAL A 202 2.04 -5.23 19.91
CA VAL A 202 2.92 -6.39 19.99
C VAL A 202 2.50 -7.41 18.93
N GLY A 203 3.47 -8.00 18.23
CA GLY A 203 3.21 -9.04 17.25
C GLY A 203 4.31 -10.10 17.17
N CYS A 204 4.06 -11.15 16.39
CA CYS A 204 5.02 -12.21 16.09
C CYS A 204 5.22 -12.31 14.57
N LEU A 205 6.49 -12.32 14.16
CA LEU A 205 6.90 -12.40 12.76
C LEU A 205 6.78 -13.81 12.19
N ASP A 206 6.84 -14.84 13.03
CA ASP A 206 6.58 -16.22 12.65
C ASP A 206 5.06 -16.49 12.57
N PRO A 207 4.51 -16.79 11.37
CA PRO A 207 3.09 -17.11 11.22
C PRO A 207 2.71 -18.51 11.74
N TYR A 208 3.68 -19.43 11.91
CA TYR A 208 3.44 -20.85 12.17
C TYR A 208 3.80 -21.31 13.58
N VAL A 209 3.65 -20.43 14.57
CA VAL A 209 3.82 -20.66 16.02
C VAL A 209 3.55 -22.13 16.43
N ARG A 210 4.60 -22.96 16.47
CA ARG A 210 4.55 -24.30 17.07
C ARG A 210 4.87 -24.17 18.56
N GLY A 211 3.85 -23.97 19.38
CA GLY A 211 4.01 -23.99 20.83
C GLY A 211 2.96 -23.20 21.60
N MET A 212 2.45 -23.80 22.68
CA MET A 212 1.36 -23.29 23.53
C MET A 212 1.62 -21.95 24.26
N ARG A 213 2.85 -21.40 24.24
CA ARG A 213 3.26 -20.33 25.17
C ARG A 213 2.65 -18.95 24.89
N PHE A 214 2.38 -18.60 23.63
CA PHE A 214 1.88 -17.27 23.26
C PHE A 214 0.58 -17.29 22.46
N ASN A 215 0.00 -18.47 22.21
CA ASN A 215 -1.31 -18.61 21.56
C ASN A 215 -2.44 -17.94 22.36
N ASN A 216 -2.25 -17.78 23.67
CA ASN A 216 -3.27 -17.25 24.57
C ASN A 216 -3.17 -15.72 24.78
N ILE A 217 -2.18 -15.03 24.18
CA ILE A 217 -2.10 -13.56 24.27
C ILE A 217 -3.18 -12.95 23.37
N LYS A 218 -4.30 -12.53 23.97
CA LYS A 218 -5.33 -11.74 23.29
C LYS A 218 -4.70 -10.46 22.73
N GLY A 219 -4.92 -10.19 21.44
CA GLY A 219 -4.42 -8.98 20.76
C GLY A 219 -3.02 -9.11 20.15
N LEU A 220 -2.35 -10.26 20.28
CA LEU A 220 -1.06 -10.50 19.62
C LEU A 220 -1.25 -10.56 18.10
N ARG A 221 -0.62 -9.62 17.38
CA ARG A 221 -0.65 -9.61 15.91
C ARG A 221 0.25 -10.70 15.37
N ARG A 222 -0.15 -11.36 14.28
CA ARG A 222 0.67 -12.35 13.58
C ARG A 222 0.90 -11.90 12.15
N ALA A 223 2.07 -12.26 11.63
CA ALA A 223 2.32 -12.15 10.21
C ALA A 223 1.32 -13.03 9.44
N SER A 224 0.94 -12.59 8.25
CA SER A 224 0.10 -13.34 7.32
C SER A 224 0.80 -13.48 5.98
N VAL A 225 0.58 -14.62 5.31
CA VAL A 225 1.07 -14.88 3.97
C VAL A 225 0.25 -14.10 2.94
N ARG A 226 0.94 -13.43 2.03
CA ARG A 226 0.36 -12.71 0.89
C ARG A 226 0.27 -13.61 -0.34
N ASN A 227 -0.46 -13.15 -1.35
CA ASN A 227 -0.61 -13.87 -2.62
C ASN A 227 0.69 -13.96 -3.43
N ASP A 228 1.66 -13.09 -3.17
CA ASP A 228 3.00 -13.08 -3.79
C ASP A 228 4.02 -13.92 -2.99
N GLY A 229 3.58 -14.66 -1.97
CA GLY A 229 4.45 -15.51 -1.14
C GLY A 229 5.26 -14.75 -0.09
N TRP A 230 5.20 -13.42 -0.05
CA TRP A 230 5.80 -12.63 1.04
C TRP A 230 4.92 -12.67 2.29
N LEU A 231 5.53 -12.48 3.46
CA LEU A 231 4.82 -12.25 4.71
C LEU A 231 4.60 -10.76 4.91
N GLU A 232 3.46 -10.40 5.49
CA GLU A 232 3.24 -9.05 6.01
C GLU A 232 2.72 -9.06 7.45
N ILE A 233 3.13 -8.08 8.25
CA ILE A 233 2.57 -7.85 9.58
C ILE A 233 2.13 -6.39 9.74
N HIS A 234 0.91 -6.21 10.24
CA HIS A 234 0.33 -4.89 10.51
C HIS A 234 1.07 -4.20 11.65
N MET A 235 1.65 -3.04 11.38
CA MET A 235 2.38 -2.24 12.38
C MET A 235 1.47 -1.28 13.14
N GLY A 236 0.62 -0.56 12.41
CA GLY A 236 -0.20 0.52 12.97
C GLY A 236 -0.88 1.34 11.88
N GLU A 237 -1.70 2.29 12.33
CA GLU A 237 -2.41 3.20 11.46
C GLU A 237 -2.05 4.65 11.79
N PHE A 238 -2.17 5.52 10.80
CA PHE A 238 -1.98 6.96 10.97
C PHE A 238 -2.83 7.72 9.94
N PHE A 239 -3.09 8.99 10.23
CA PHE A 239 -3.87 9.86 9.37
C PHE A 239 -2.98 10.97 8.79
N THR A 240 -3.14 11.28 7.51
CA THR A 240 -2.51 12.46 6.88
C THR A 240 -3.46 13.65 6.92
N SER A 241 -3.02 14.78 7.47
CA SER A 241 -3.81 16.01 7.54
C SER A 241 -3.67 16.88 6.29
N ASP A 242 -4.64 17.77 6.06
CA ASP A 242 -4.54 18.82 5.04
C ASP A 242 -3.78 20.06 5.56
N LEU A 243 -3.64 20.18 6.88
CA LEU A 243 -3.19 21.42 7.54
C LEU A 243 -1.69 21.43 7.85
N LYS A 244 -1.08 20.26 7.96
CA LYS A 244 0.31 20.11 8.40
C LYS A 244 0.98 18.97 7.65
N ASP A 245 2.22 19.20 7.26
CA ASP A 245 3.11 18.18 6.77
C ASP A 245 3.94 17.65 7.96
N GLU A 246 3.98 16.33 8.11
CA GLU A 246 4.54 15.65 9.28
C GLU A 246 5.45 14.50 8.84
N GLU A 247 6.43 14.14 9.69
CA GLU A 247 7.24 12.94 9.49
C GLU A 247 6.62 11.78 10.30
N ILE A 248 6.21 10.73 9.61
CA ILE A 248 5.73 9.49 10.23
C ILE A 248 6.92 8.57 10.48
N GLN A 249 7.03 8.08 11.71
CA GLN A 249 8.03 7.12 12.14
C GLN A 249 7.39 5.77 12.37
N MET A 250 8.06 4.73 11.88
CA MET A 250 7.61 3.34 11.98
C MET A 250 8.76 2.50 12.51
N SER A 251 8.49 1.57 13.41
CA SER A 251 9.54 0.65 13.87
C SER A 251 9.06 -0.76 14.22
N VAL A 252 9.98 -1.70 14.05
CA VAL A 252 9.87 -3.08 14.54
C VAL A 252 11.08 -3.33 15.43
N ILE A 253 10.85 -3.58 16.72
CA ILE A 253 11.90 -3.69 17.73
C ILE A 253 11.69 -4.95 18.55
N GLU A 254 12.72 -5.77 18.61
CA GLU A 254 12.84 -6.84 19.58
C GLU A 254 13.68 -6.35 20.77
N LYS A 255 13.07 -6.20 21.94
CA LYS A 255 13.75 -5.69 23.15
C LYS A 255 14.66 -6.72 23.83
N HIS A 256 14.34 -8.01 23.69
CA HIS A 256 15.02 -9.09 24.40
C HIS A 256 15.31 -10.26 23.46
N GLY A 257 16.41 -10.16 22.71
CA GLY A 257 16.88 -11.27 21.88
C GLY A 257 17.96 -12.07 22.61
N ALA A 258 17.63 -13.31 23.00
CA ALA A 258 18.59 -14.25 23.59
C ALA A 258 19.26 -15.15 22.55
N TYR A 259 18.65 -15.27 21.37
CA TYR A 259 19.08 -16.20 20.33
C TYR A 259 19.56 -15.47 19.09
N LEU A 260 20.54 -16.08 18.45
CA LEU A 260 21.06 -15.69 17.15
C LEU A 260 19.96 -15.86 16.08
N LYS A 261 19.79 -14.84 15.25
CA LYS A 261 18.77 -14.81 14.20
C LYS A 261 19.41 -14.77 12.83
N ARG A 262 18.84 -15.56 11.92
CA ARG A 262 19.22 -15.60 10.51
C ARG A 262 18.02 -15.96 9.65
N GLY A 263 18.17 -15.82 8.33
CA GLY A 263 17.15 -16.21 7.37
C GLY A 263 15.96 -15.26 7.31
N PHE A 264 16.16 -14.00 7.71
CA PHE A 264 15.13 -12.96 7.72
C PHE A 264 15.42 -11.92 6.64
N PHE A 265 14.54 -11.83 5.65
CA PHE A 265 14.71 -11.01 4.46
C PHE A 265 13.66 -9.91 4.45
N VAL A 266 14.07 -8.65 4.49
CA VAL A 266 13.18 -7.49 4.47
C VAL A 266 13.09 -6.96 3.06
N GLU A 267 11.88 -6.89 2.51
CA GLU A 267 11.62 -6.12 1.29
C GLU A 267 11.47 -4.64 1.63
N GLY A 268 10.68 -4.33 2.66
CA GLY A 268 10.41 -2.95 3.04
C GLY A 268 9.26 -2.75 4.01
N ILE A 269 8.89 -1.49 4.23
CA ILE A 269 7.67 -1.10 4.95
C ILE A 269 6.68 -0.52 3.94
N GLU A 270 5.54 -1.17 3.80
CA GLU A 270 4.48 -0.80 2.88
C GLU A 270 3.39 0.00 3.59
N VAL A 271 3.10 1.18 3.04
CA VAL A 271 2.10 2.14 3.51
C VAL A 271 0.96 2.16 2.49
N ARG A 272 -0.21 1.67 2.90
CA ARG A 272 -1.40 1.56 2.04
C ARG A 272 -2.61 2.25 2.66
N THR A 273 -3.53 2.73 1.83
CA THR A 273 -4.77 3.33 2.33
C THR A 273 -5.57 2.30 3.13
N LYS A 274 -6.21 2.77 4.21
CA LYS A 274 -7.17 1.95 4.95
C LYS A 274 -8.44 1.84 4.11
N LYS A 275 -8.90 0.61 3.91
CA LYS A 275 -10.20 0.37 3.26
C LYS A 275 -11.30 0.80 4.22
N THR A 276 -12.06 1.84 3.86
CA THR A 276 -13.34 2.13 4.48
C THR A 276 -14.34 1.08 3.99
N ILE A 277 -15.02 0.42 4.91
CA ILE A 277 -16.05 -0.59 4.62
C ILE A 277 -17.28 0.10 4.03
#